data_AF-K9QPX0-F1
#
_entry.id   AF-K9QPX0-F1
#
_cell.length_a   1.000
_cell.length_b   1.000
_cell.length_c   1.000
_cell.angle_alpha   90.00
_cell.angle_beta   90.00
_cell.angle_gamma   90.00
#
_symmetry.space_group_name_H-M   'P 1'
#
loop_
_entity.id
_entity.type
_entity.pdbx_description
1 polymer ?
#
loop_
_entity_poly.entity_id
_entity_poly.type
_entity_poly.pdbx_seq_one_letter_code
_entity_poly.pdbx_strand_id
1 'polypeptide(L)'
;MEHWGQGDIFAMMQELGVVPSPNIEHNREKLIVLEPGKLIMSLVLQCETPPLREDETGAIRVGNSRVLLETVIRAFQDGASPESIVHRYSTLSLSDVYNTIGYYLRHHDAVEEYLTQREQLAESVQQRLSSTQPDLSLIRSRLLSQQNP
;
A
#
# COMPACT_ATOMS: atom_id res chain seq x y z
N MET A 1 -22.47 -13.57 -49.85
CA MET A 1 -22.49 -13.88 -48.40
C MET A 1 -23.61 -14.87 -48.20
N GLU A 2 -23.26 -16.16 -48.25
CA GLU A 2 -24.24 -17.23 -48.13
C GLU A 2 -24.62 -17.41 -46.66
N HIS A 3 -25.90 -17.25 -46.35
CA HIS A 3 -26.47 -17.54 -45.04
C HIS A 3 -26.58 -19.05 -44.90
N TRP A 4 -25.62 -19.65 -44.20
CA TRP A 4 -25.71 -21.06 -43.80
C TRP A 4 -26.76 -21.22 -42.71
N GLY A 5 -27.61 -22.22 -42.83
CA GLY A 5 -28.69 -22.48 -41.88
C GLY A 5 -28.14 -23.04 -40.58
N GLN A 6 -28.86 -22.85 -39.47
CA GLN A 6 -28.49 -23.35 -38.14
C GLN A 6 -28.15 -24.86 -38.11
N GLY A 7 -28.70 -25.64 -39.05
CA GLY A 7 -28.42 -27.07 -39.21
C GLY A 7 -27.03 -27.40 -39.77
N ASP A 8 -26.48 -26.56 -40.65
CA ASP A 8 -25.16 -26.78 -41.26
C ASP A 8 -24.04 -26.60 -40.22
N ILE A 9 -24.24 -25.67 -39.29
CA ILE A 9 -23.33 -25.43 -38.16
C ILE A 9 -23.32 -26.63 -37.21
N PHE A 10 -24.46 -27.27 -36.97
CA PHE A 10 -24.56 -28.43 -36.07
C PHE A 10 -23.90 -29.68 -36.66
N ALA A 11 -24.02 -29.89 -37.98
CA ALA A 11 -23.34 -30.97 -38.69
C ALA A 11 -21.82 -30.79 -38.70
N MET A 12 -21.34 -29.56 -38.94
CA MET A 12 -19.91 -29.24 -38.89
C MET A 12 -19.32 -29.41 -37.48
N MET A 13 -20.09 -29.12 -36.44
CA MET A 13 -19.67 -29.32 -35.04
C MET A 13 -19.54 -30.81 -34.66
N GLN A 14 -20.35 -31.68 -35.27
CA GLN A 14 -20.32 -33.13 -35.00
C GLN A 14 -19.14 -33.83 -35.69
N GLU A 15 -18.72 -33.37 -36.87
CA GLU A 15 -17.50 -33.84 -37.55
C GLU A 15 -16.21 -33.42 -36.83
N LEU A 16 -16.23 -32.26 -36.17
CA LEU A 16 -15.10 -31.73 -35.39
C LEU A 16 -15.07 -32.25 -33.93
N GLY A 17 -16.02 -33.11 -33.53
CA GLY A 17 -16.06 -33.71 -32.19
C GLY A 17 -16.41 -32.74 -31.06
N VAL A 18 -17.10 -31.63 -31.34
CA VAL A 18 -17.43 -30.58 -30.36
C VAL A 18 -18.87 -30.74 -29.89
N VAL A 19 -19.10 -30.96 -28.58
CA VAL A 19 -20.43 -31.06 -27.97
C VAL A 19 -20.92 -29.66 -27.55
N PRO A 20 -22.10 -29.19 -27.98
CA PRO A 20 -22.59 -27.86 -27.59
C PRO A 20 -23.15 -27.88 -26.16
N SER A 21 -22.52 -27.11 -25.26
CA SER A 21 -23.02 -26.87 -23.90
C SER A 21 -24.20 -25.90 -23.91
N PRO A 22 -25.35 -26.22 -23.29
CA PRO A 22 -26.60 -25.47 -23.45
C PRO A 22 -26.75 -24.27 -22.50
N ASN A 23 -25.66 -23.69 -21.97
CA ASN A 23 -25.79 -22.58 -21.02
C ASN A 23 -24.61 -21.62 -21.11
N ILE A 24 -24.80 -20.50 -21.82
CA ILE A 24 -23.87 -19.37 -21.82
C ILE A 24 -24.67 -18.12 -21.50
N GLU A 25 -24.89 -17.90 -20.21
CA GLU A 25 -25.16 -16.59 -19.64
C GLU A 25 -23.84 -16.14 -18.97
N HIS A 26 -23.36 -14.96 -19.35
CA HIS A 26 -22.35 -14.17 -18.64
C HIS A 26 -20.96 -14.79 -18.35
N ASN A 27 -20.02 -14.68 -19.30
CA ASN A 27 -18.70 -14.10 -19.01
C ASN A 27 -17.96 -13.73 -20.31
N ARG A 28 -17.41 -12.52 -20.40
CA ARG A 28 -16.65 -12.00 -21.56
C ARG A 28 -15.21 -12.51 -21.58
N GLU A 29 -14.99 -13.79 -21.28
CA GLU A 29 -13.68 -14.41 -21.43
C GLU A 29 -13.61 -15.05 -22.81
N LYS A 30 -13.05 -14.26 -23.72
CA LYS A 30 -12.74 -14.61 -25.11
C LYS A 30 -12.06 -15.97 -25.16
N LEU A 31 -12.75 -16.98 -25.72
CA LEU A 31 -12.20 -18.28 -26.10
C LEU A 31 -11.05 -18.05 -27.09
N ILE A 32 -9.82 -18.12 -26.60
CA ILE A 32 -8.62 -18.06 -27.43
C ILE A 32 -8.37 -19.50 -27.92
N VAL A 33 -8.68 -19.77 -29.18
CA VAL A 33 -8.22 -21.01 -29.85
C VAL A 33 -6.70 -20.85 -30.02
N LEU A 34 -5.92 -21.63 -29.28
CA LEU A 34 -4.46 -21.58 -29.31
C LEU A 34 -3.91 -22.83 -30.01
N GLU A 35 -3.04 -22.60 -31.00
CA GLU A 35 -2.24 -23.61 -31.69
C GLU A 35 -1.53 -24.56 -30.68
N PRO A 36 -1.45 -25.87 -30.94
CA PRO A 36 -0.80 -26.82 -30.04
C PRO A 36 0.72 -26.55 -30.02
N GLY A 37 1.21 -25.96 -28.92
CA GLY A 37 2.65 -25.81 -28.65
C GLY A 37 3.12 -24.47 -28.07
N LYS A 38 2.24 -23.47 -27.92
CA LYS A 38 2.64 -22.18 -27.33
C LYS A 38 2.30 -22.12 -25.84
N LEU A 39 3.30 -22.39 -25.00
CA LEU A 39 3.21 -22.09 -23.56
C LEU A 39 3.15 -20.57 -23.37
N ILE A 40 1.96 -20.03 -23.16
CA ILE A 40 1.76 -18.66 -22.72
C ILE A 40 2.02 -18.58 -21.21
N MET A 41 3.18 -18.07 -20.81
CA MET A 41 3.38 -17.65 -19.43
C MET A 41 2.58 -16.36 -19.18
N SER A 42 1.31 -16.52 -18.81
CA SER A 42 0.44 -15.40 -18.47
C SER A 42 0.78 -14.87 -17.08
N LEU A 43 1.24 -13.63 -16.99
CA LEU A 43 1.37 -12.92 -15.70
C LEU A 43 -0.02 -12.50 -15.24
N VAL A 44 -0.44 -13.02 -14.08
CA VAL A 44 -1.67 -12.59 -13.41
C VAL A 44 -1.31 -11.46 -12.44
N LEU A 45 -1.85 -10.26 -12.68
CA LEU A 45 -1.66 -9.11 -11.80
C LEU A 45 -2.60 -9.21 -10.59
N GLN A 46 -2.07 -8.92 -9.40
CA GLN A 46 -2.83 -8.94 -8.14
C GLN A 46 -3.08 -7.51 -7.67
N CYS A 47 -4.29 -7.26 -7.14
CA CYS A 47 -4.58 -6.03 -6.43
C CYS A 47 -4.11 -6.18 -4.98
N GLU A 48 -3.08 -5.41 -4.60
CA GLU A 48 -2.55 -5.40 -3.24
C GLU A 48 -2.95 -4.11 -2.52
N THR A 49 -3.31 -4.23 -1.25
CA THR A 49 -3.50 -3.07 -0.36
C THR A 49 -2.15 -2.47 0.01
N PRO A 50 -2.05 -1.14 0.17
CA PRO A 50 -0.81 -0.53 0.65
C PRO A 50 -0.43 -1.12 2.03
N PRO A 51 0.86 -1.20 2.35
CA PRO A 51 1.35 -1.80 3.59
C PRO A 51 1.18 -0.82 4.76
N LEU A 52 -0.04 -0.36 4.99
CA LEU A 52 -0.39 0.65 5.99
C LEU A 52 -1.40 0.06 6.96
N ARG A 53 -1.12 0.20 8.25
CA ARG A 53 -1.94 -0.32 9.34
C ARG A 53 -2.20 0.79 10.34
N GLU A 54 -3.43 0.92 10.79
CA GLU A 54 -3.77 1.73 11.96
C GLU A 54 -3.54 0.92 13.25
N ASP A 55 -2.92 1.53 14.26
CA ASP A 55 -2.79 0.94 15.59
C ASP A 55 -3.89 1.40 16.56
N GLU A 56 -3.87 0.89 17.79
CA GLU A 56 -4.86 1.20 18.83
C GLU A 56 -4.95 2.70 19.18
N THR A 57 -3.93 3.49 18.82
CA THR A 57 -3.86 4.93 19.06
C THR A 57 -4.34 5.76 17.86
N GLY A 58 -4.77 5.11 16.78
CA GLY A 58 -5.12 5.76 15.52
C GLY A 58 -3.91 6.19 14.70
N ALA A 59 -2.71 5.72 15.03
CA ALA A 59 -1.50 6.04 14.28
C ALA A 59 -1.28 5.03 13.15
N ILE A 60 -0.90 5.52 11.97
CA ILE A 60 -0.61 4.66 10.82
C ILE A 60 0.85 4.19 10.85
N ARG A 61 1.06 2.89 10.71
CA ARG A 61 2.35 2.18 10.69
C ARG A 61 2.61 1.51 9.36
N VAL A 62 3.88 1.43 8.97
CA VAL A 62 4.32 0.87 7.69
C VAL A 62 4.76 -0.59 7.83
N GLY A 63 4.22 -1.45 6.96
CA GLY A 63 4.44 -2.89 6.98
C GLY A 63 4.20 -3.45 8.38
N ASN A 64 4.91 -4.52 8.75
CA ASN A 64 4.88 -5.09 10.11
C ASN A 64 5.77 -4.35 11.12
N SER A 65 6.27 -3.16 10.76
CA SER A 65 7.15 -2.38 11.62
C SER A 65 6.37 -1.50 12.61
N ARG A 66 7.12 -0.95 13.58
CA ARG A 66 6.64 0.15 14.44
C ARG A 66 6.97 1.54 13.88
N VAL A 67 7.43 1.63 12.64
CA VAL A 67 7.73 2.92 12.03
C VAL A 67 6.43 3.56 11.55
N LEU A 68 6.24 4.83 11.90
CA LEU A 68 5.07 5.62 11.54
C LEU A 68 5.11 6.02 10.06
N LEU A 69 3.93 6.18 9.47
CA LEU A 69 3.79 6.73 8.11
C LEU A 69 4.45 8.11 8.02
N GLU A 70 4.20 8.98 9.00
CA GLU A 70 4.77 10.33 9.12
C GLU A 70 6.30 10.31 9.00
N THR A 71 6.95 9.32 9.61
CA THR A 71 8.41 9.19 9.58
C THR A 71 8.93 8.87 8.19
N VAL A 72 8.27 7.96 7.46
CA VAL A 72 8.67 7.58 6.10
C VAL A 72 8.43 8.72 5.12
N ILE A 73 7.26 9.36 5.20
CA ILE A 73 6.89 10.44 4.28
C ILE A 73 7.77 11.68 4.48
N ARG A 74 8.01 12.11 5.73
CA ARG A 74 8.91 13.24 6.01
C ARG A 74 10.33 12.97 5.52
N ALA A 75 10.87 11.77 5.77
CA ALA A 75 12.21 11.43 5.28
C ALA A 75 12.29 11.46 3.75
N PHE A 76 11.24 11.01 3.05
CA PHE A 76 11.17 11.10 1.58
C PHE A 76 11.07 12.55 1.10
N GLN A 77 10.23 13.38 1.74
CA GLN A 77 10.11 14.82 1.45
C GLN A 77 11.43 15.56 1.68
N ASP A 78 12.22 15.14 2.68
CA ASP A 78 13.57 15.65 2.96
C ASP A 78 14.62 15.17 1.92
N GLY A 79 14.22 14.40 0.92
CA GLY A 79 15.07 13.92 -0.17
C GLY A 79 15.79 12.59 0.11
N ALA A 80 15.45 11.88 1.18
CA ALA A 80 16.01 10.54 1.41
C ALA A 80 15.46 9.53 0.39
N SER A 81 16.35 8.70 -0.17
CA SER A 81 15.93 7.59 -1.01
C SER A 81 15.24 6.49 -0.19
N PRO A 82 14.36 5.67 -0.80
CA PRO A 82 13.76 4.50 -0.13
C PRO A 82 14.78 3.57 0.54
N GLU A 83 15.91 3.33 -0.10
CA GLU A 83 17.02 2.51 0.44
C GLU A 83 17.66 3.18 1.66
N SER A 84 17.84 4.51 1.61
CA SER A 84 18.37 5.27 2.74
C SER A 84 17.40 5.25 3.94
N ILE A 85 16.10 5.28 3.67
CA ILE A 85 15.06 5.15 4.71
C ILE A 85 15.11 3.77 5.36
N VAL A 86 15.20 2.69 4.56
CA VAL A 86 15.35 1.32 5.09
C VAL A 86 16.65 1.16 5.88
N HIS A 87 17.75 1.77 5.42
CA HIS A 87 19.01 1.75 6.14
C HIS A 87 18.88 2.42 7.52
N ARG A 88 18.14 3.53 7.61
CA ARG A 88 17.87 4.23 8.87
C ARG A 88 16.89 3.47 9.77
N TYR A 89 15.93 2.75 9.19
CA TYR A 89 14.89 2.02 9.90
C TYR A 89 14.86 0.55 9.45
N SER A 90 15.82 -0.23 9.95
CA SER A 90 16.08 -1.62 9.51
C SER A 90 14.94 -2.63 9.73
N THR A 91 13.87 -2.23 10.41
CA THR A 91 12.64 -3.04 10.56
C THR A 91 11.68 -2.87 9.38
N LEU A 92 11.93 -1.91 8.48
CA LEU A 92 11.18 -1.75 7.24
C LEU A 92 11.71 -2.70 6.17
N SER A 93 10.79 -3.26 5.37
CA SER A 93 11.16 -3.90 4.11
C SER A 93 11.25 -2.84 3.01
N LEU A 94 12.16 -3.03 2.06
CA LEU A 94 12.31 -2.11 0.93
C LEU A 94 11.03 -2.02 0.08
N SER A 95 10.36 -3.16 -0.14
CA SER A 95 9.07 -3.20 -0.85
C SER A 95 8.01 -2.36 -0.15
N ASP A 96 7.93 -2.44 1.19
CA ASP A 96 6.93 -1.69 1.94
C ASP A 96 7.16 -0.17 1.83
N VAL A 97 8.43 0.26 1.84
CA VAL A 97 8.78 1.67 1.68
C VAL A 97 8.40 2.18 0.28
N TYR A 98 8.75 1.44 -0.77
CA TYR A 98 8.34 1.81 -2.13
C TYR A 98 6.81 1.85 -2.29
N ASN A 99 6.09 0.85 -1.78
CA ASN A 99 4.64 0.81 -1.87
C ASN A 99 3.99 1.95 -1.06
N THR A 100 4.55 2.29 0.09
CA THR A 100 4.10 3.42 0.93
C THR A 100 4.29 4.75 0.21
N ILE A 101 5.48 5.00 -0.35
CA ILE A 101 5.77 6.23 -1.11
C ILE A 101 4.90 6.27 -2.37
N GLY A 102 4.75 5.16 -3.08
CA GLY A 102 3.88 5.08 -4.25
C GLY A 102 2.42 5.36 -3.91
N TYR A 103 1.94 4.90 -2.75
CA TYR A 103 0.60 5.22 -2.25
C TYR A 103 0.48 6.71 -1.93
N TYR A 104 1.45 7.29 -1.20
CA TYR A 104 1.51 8.72 -0.91
C TYR A 104 1.45 9.57 -2.18
N LEU A 105 2.24 9.24 -3.20
CA LEU A 105 2.25 9.99 -4.46
C LEU A 105 0.92 9.91 -5.22
N ARG A 106 0.17 8.80 -5.11
CA ARG A 106 -1.15 8.64 -5.73
C ARG A 106 -2.29 9.25 -4.93
N HIS A 107 -2.13 9.38 -3.62
CA HIS A 107 -3.15 9.83 -2.68
C HIS A 107 -2.65 10.98 -1.81
N HIS A 108 -1.90 11.90 -2.43
CA HIS A 108 -1.15 12.96 -1.76
C HIS A 108 -2.01 13.75 -0.78
N ASP A 109 -3.13 14.32 -1.23
CA ASP A 109 -3.96 15.20 -0.42
C ASP A 109 -4.55 14.50 0.82
N ALA A 110 -4.97 13.24 0.65
CA ALA A 110 -5.51 12.44 1.75
C ALA A 110 -4.45 12.12 2.80
N VAL A 111 -3.21 11.84 2.37
CA VAL A 111 -2.11 11.58 3.29
C VAL A 111 -1.66 12.88 3.97
N GLU A 112 -1.52 14.00 3.24
CA GLU A 112 -1.16 15.30 3.81
C GLU A 112 -2.19 15.81 4.84
N GLU A 113 -3.48 15.57 4.60
CA GLU A 113 -4.54 15.86 5.57
C GLU A 113 -4.31 15.06 6.86
N TYR A 114 -4.05 13.76 6.77
CA TYR A 114 -3.70 12.93 7.92
C TYR A 114 -2.44 13.45 8.63
N LEU A 115 -1.36 13.77 7.90
CA LEU A 115 -0.12 14.28 8.49
C LEU A 115 -0.35 15.60 9.25
N THR A 116 -1.18 16.48 8.71
CA THR A 116 -1.54 17.76 9.32
C THR A 116 -2.33 17.55 10.61
N GLN A 117 -3.33 16.67 10.60
CA GLN A 117 -4.12 16.36 11.80
C GLN A 117 -3.24 15.78 12.91
N ARG A 118 -2.27 14.94 12.56
CA ARG A 118 -1.32 14.34 13.51
C ARG A 118 -0.40 15.38 14.14
N GLU A 119 0.09 16.34 13.36
CA GLU A 119 0.91 17.44 13.89
C GLU A 119 0.10 18.31 14.86
N GLN A 120 -1.13 18.68 14.50
CA GLN A 120 -2.02 19.46 15.38
C GLN A 120 -2.31 18.73 16.70
N LEU A 121 -2.51 17.41 16.65
CA LEU A 121 -2.69 16.61 17.85
C LEU A 121 -1.44 16.67 18.73
N ALA A 122 -0.26 16.47 18.15
CA ALA A 122 1.02 16.52 18.87
C ALA A 122 1.25 17.89 19.52
N GLU A 123 1.03 18.98 18.79
CA GLU A 123 1.12 20.35 19.30
C GLU A 123 0.15 20.59 20.47
N SER A 124 -1.10 20.14 20.34
CA SER A 124 -2.11 20.31 21.39
C SER A 124 -1.73 19.56 22.68
N VAL A 125 -1.13 18.38 22.57
CA VAL A 125 -0.64 17.60 23.70
C VAL A 125 0.55 18.31 24.35
N GLN A 126 1.49 18.80 23.53
CA GLN A 126 2.65 19.56 24.02
C GLN A 126 2.21 20.82 24.78
N GLN A 127 1.27 21.60 24.26
CA GLN A 127 0.75 22.79 24.92
C GLN A 127 0.13 22.47 26.29
N ARG A 128 -0.71 21.44 26.37
CA ARG A 128 -1.31 21.00 27.65
C ARG A 128 -0.25 20.57 28.67
N LEU A 129 0.77 19.84 28.23
CA LEU A 129 1.88 19.41 29.08
C LEU A 129 2.69 20.62 29.56
N SER A 130 3.06 21.54 28.68
CA SER A 130 3.80 22.75 29.05
C SER A 130 3.04 23.67 30.01
N SER A 131 1.70 23.72 29.95
CA SER A 131 0.89 24.46 30.92
C SER A 131 0.79 23.80 32.31
N THR A 132 1.10 22.50 32.42
CA THR A 132 0.89 21.71 33.64
C THR A 132 2.21 21.26 34.29
N GLN A 133 3.33 21.29 33.56
CA GLN A 133 4.58 20.72 34.01
C GLN A 133 5.38 21.72 34.87
N PRO A 134 5.81 21.34 36.09
CA PRO A 134 6.72 22.15 36.88
C PRO A 134 8.02 22.37 36.12
N ASP A 135 8.61 23.56 36.26
CA ASP A 135 9.76 24.02 35.50
C ASP A 135 10.90 22.98 35.47
N LEU A 136 11.01 22.25 34.35
CA LEU A 136 12.04 21.23 34.13
C LEU A 136 13.44 21.85 34.17
N SER A 137 13.56 23.18 34.02
CA SER A 137 14.83 23.88 34.21
C SER A 137 15.32 23.75 35.65
N LEU A 138 14.44 23.69 36.66
CA LEU A 138 14.81 23.50 38.06
C LEU A 138 15.34 22.09 38.32
N ILE A 139 14.72 21.07 37.70
CA ILE A 139 15.19 19.68 37.78
C ILE A 139 16.54 19.55 37.09
N ARG A 140 16.70 20.14 35.90
CA ARG A 140 17.96 20.16 35.15
C ARG A 140 19.07 20.85 35.94
N SER A 141 18.77 22.00 36.54
CA SER A 141 19.72 22.77 37.37
C SER A 141 20.17 21.96 38.57
N ARG A 142 19.26 21.26 39.24
CA ARG A 142 19.57 20.35 40.36
C ARG A 142 20.48 19.19 39.97
N LEU A 143 20.28 18.63 38.78
CA LEU A 143 21.08 17.50 38.30
C LEU A 143 22.48 17.95 37.89
N LEU A 144 22.61 19.11 37.24
CA LEU A 144 23.91 19.69 36.87
C LEU A 144 24.74 20.10 38.10
N SER A 145 24.11 20.63 39.14
CA SER A 145 24.81 20.96 40.40
C SER A 145 25.28 19.73 41.18
N GLN A 146 24.74 18.54 40.91
CA GLN A 146 25.16 17.28 41.56
C GLN A 146 26.25 16.53 40.79
N GLN A 147 26.52 16.89 39.54
CA GLN A 147 27.52 16.22 38.69
C GLN A 147 28.88 16.90 38.68
N ASN A 148 29.05 18.04 39.35
CA ASN A 148 30.31 18.77 39.37
C ASN A 148 30.83 18.91 40.83
N PRO A 149 31.64 17.96 41.33
CA PRO A 149 32.41 18.13 42.57
C PRO A 149 33.61 19.07 42.39
#